data_AF-A0AA43CJH3-F1
#
_entry.id   AF-A0AA43CJH3-F1
#
_cell.length_a   1.000
_cell.length_b   1.000
_cell.length_c   1.000
_cell.angle_alpha   90.00
_cell.angle_beta   90.00
_cell.angle_gamma   90.00
#
_symmetry.space_group_name_H-M   'P 1'
#
loop_
_entity.id
_entity.type
_entity.pdbx_description
1 polymer ?
#
loop_
_entity_poly.entity_id
_entity_poly.type
_entity_poly.pdbx_seq_one_letter_code
_entity_poly.pdbx_strand_id
1 'polypeptide(L)'
;MPVNKGYEVQIDDREDEWHKTGVLYSLTKAKASPGMPGDWNTMEISLLGDRTVVHVNGVLVTDFTEGDPVPEKTLSYEPDRGSRPESGFIGIQNHGDEDVIEFREVSYKKIED
;
A
#
# COMPACT_ATOMS: atom_id res chain seq x y z
N MET A 1 -3.13 12.60 -9.62
CA MET A 1 -3.95 11.38 -9.38
C MET A 1 -4.00 11.09 -7.88
N PRO A 2 -4.94 10.28 -7.36
CA PRO A 2 -5.03 9.95 -5.93
C PRO A 2 -3.71 9.45 -5.33
N VAL A 3 -2.93 8.70 -6.10
CA VAL A 3 -1.57 8.23 -5.75
C VAL A 3 -0.59 9.36 -5.38
N ASN A 4 -0.81 10.61 -5.84
CA ASN A 4 0.04 11.77 -5.47
C ASN A 4 -0.49 12.55 -4.26
N LYS A 5 -1.54 12.07 -3.58
CA LYS A 5 -2.22 12.77 -2.48
C LYS A 5 -2.37 11.91 -1.22
N GLY A 6 -1.78 10.72 -1.23
CA GLY A 6 -1.77 9.77 -0.13
C GLY A 6 -0.82 8.62 -0.49
N TYR A 7 -1.00 7.47 0.14
CA TYR A 7 -0.27 6.26 -0.22
C TYR A 7 -1.16 5.25 -0.92
N GLU A 8 -0.57 4.60 -1.90
CA GLU A 8 -1.10 3.42 -2.56
C GLU A 8 -0.45 2.19 -1.94
N VAL A 9 -1.25 1.34 -1.30
CA VAL A 9 -0.79 0.03 -0.85
C VAL A 9 -1.09 -0.95 -1.96
N GLN A 10 -0.03 -1.47 -2.58
CA GLN A 10 -0.12 -2.23 -3.83
C GLN A 10 -0.84 -3.58 -3.66
N ILE A 11 -1.53 -4.01 -4.72
CA ILE A 11 -2.03 -5.38 -4.90
C ILE A 11 -1.55 -5.87 -6.27
N ASP A 12 -0.42 -6.57 -6.29
CA ASP A 12 0.12 -7.31 -7.43
C ASP A 12 1.29 -8.18 -6.94
N ASP A 13 1.33 -9.47 -7.23
CA ASP A 13 2.43 -10.36 -6.83
C ASP A 13 3.42 -10.67 -7.96
N ARG A 14 3.28 -10.02 -9.12
CA ARG A 14 4.09 -10.30 -10.33
C ARG A 14 5.33 -9.42 -10.46
N GLU A 15 5.38 -8.32 -9.71
CA GLU A 15 6.37 -7.26 -9.84
C GLU A 15 7.54 -7.39 -8.84
N ASP A 16 8.47 -6.43 -8.86
CA ASP A 16 9.65 -6.41 -7.98
C ASP A 16 9.34 -6.06 -6.50
N GLU A 17 10.38 -6.03 -5.68
CA GLU A 17 10.25 -5.79 -4.23
C GLU A 17 9.76 -4.39 -3.84
N TRP A 18 9.65 -3.45 -4.78
CA TRP A 18 9.13 -2.08 -4.59
C TRP A 18 7.71 -1.89 -5.14
N HIS A 19 7.21 -2.87 -5.89
CA HIS A 19 5.94 -2.79 -6.62
C HIS A 19 5.06 -4.03 -6.41
N LYS A 20 5.32 -4.82 -5.36
CA LYS A 20 4.53 -6.00 -5.02
C LYS A 20 3.54 -5.78 -3.88
N THR A 21 2.62 -6.73 -3.69
CA THR A 21 1.53 -6.66 -2.71
C THR A 21 1.99 -6.21 -1.32
N GLY A 22 1.30 -5.21 -0.77
CA GLY A 22 1.49 -4.71 0.59
C GLY A 22 2.57 -3.63 0.76
N VAL A 23 3.32 -3.28 -0.28
CA VAL A 23 4.23 -2.11 -0.25
C VAL A 23 3.48 -0.81 -0.44
N LEU A 24 4.04 0.29 0.06
CA LEU A 24 3.72 1.62 -0.47
C LEU A 24 4.36 1.72 -1.84
N TYR A 25 3.54 1.72 -2.90
CA TYR A 25 3.96 1.58 -4.29
C TYR A 25 5.13 2.52 -4.64
N SER A 26 6.25 1.98 -5.14
CA SER A 26 7.49 2.72 -5.50
C SER A 26 8.22 3.43 -4.34
N LEU A 27 7.72 3.37 -3.09
CA LEU A 27 8.29 4.07 -1.94
C LEU A 27 9.01 3.13 -0.96
N THR A 28 8.45 1.95 -0.71
CA THR A 28 8.97 1.03 0.29
C THR A 28 9.36 -0.30 -0.32
N LYS A 29 10.48 -0.86 0.16
CA LYS A 29 10.86 -2.23 -0.15
C LYS A 29 10.12 -3.19 0.77
N ALA A 30 9.46 -4.20 0.20
CA ALA A 30 8.75 -5.19 0.99
C ALA A 30 9.68 -5.98 1.92
N LYS A 31 9.23 -6.18 3.17
CA LYS A 31 9.91 -7.04 4.15
C LYS A 31 9.60 -8.53 3.95
N ALA A 32 8.48 -8.85 3.31
CA ALA A 32 8.03 -10.22 3.03
C ALA A 32 7.10 -10.26 1.79
N SER A 33 6.82 -11.46 1.29
CA SER A 33 5.86 -11.73 0.20
C SER A 33 4.88 -12.84 0.59
N PRO A 34 3.93 -12.57 1.50
CA PRO A 34 2.97 -13.57 1.97
C PRO A 34 1.72 -13.68 1.08
N GLY A 35 1.65 -12.94 -0.04
CA GLY A 35 0.54 -12.97 -0.98
C GLY A 35 0.29 -14.36 -1.53
N MET A 36 -0.98 -14.71 -1.70
CA MET A 36 -1.44 -15.99 -2.22
C MET A 36 -2.26 -15.74 -3.50
N PRO A 37 -1.63 -15.74 -4.69
CA PRO A 37 -2.32 -15.53 -5.95
C PRO A 37 -3.43 -16.57 -6.17
N GLY A 38 -4.63 -16.11 -6.52
CA GLY A 38 -5.80 -16.98 -6.74
C GLY A 38 -6.58 -17.33 -5.47
N ASP A 39 -6.07 -16.95 -4.29
CA ASP A 39 -6.74 -17.14 -3.00
C ASP A 39 -7.11 -15.79 -2.36
N TRP A 40 -7.93 -15.85 -1.31
CA TRP A 40 -8.27 -14.69 -0.51
C TRP A 40 -7.07 -14.24 0.33
N ASN A 41 -6.70 -12.98 0.18
CA ASN A 41 -5.66 -12.34 0.98
C ASN A 41 -6.30 -11.34 1.95
N THR A 42 -5.87 -11.37 3.22
CA THR A 42 -6.24 -10.36 4.20
C THR A 42 -5.15 -9.31 4.25
N MET A 43 -5.49 -8.05 3.96
CA MET A 43 -4.58 -6.92 4.08
C MET A 43 -5.06 -6.00 5.21
N GLU A 44 -4.19 -5.75 6.17
CA GLU A 44 -4.45 -4.86 7.30
C GLU A 44 -3.51 -3.66 7.21
N ILE A 45 -4.09 -2.48 7.03
CA ILE A 45 -3.36 -1.21 6.93
C ILE A 45 -3.65 -0.40 8.19
N SER A 46 -2.61 -0.14 8.99
CA SER A 46 -2.70 0.67 10.20
C SER A 46 -2.00 2.01 10.00
N LEU A 47 -2.74 3.09 10.24
CA LEU A 47 -2.22 4.46 10.24
C LEU A 47 -2.09 4.94 11.69
N LEU A 48 -0.87 4.93 12.22
CA LEU A 48 -0.52 5.26 13.60
C LEU A 48 0.20 6.61 13.64
N GLY A 49 -0.57 7.70 13.55
CA GLY A 49 0.00 9.05 13.34
C GLY A 49 0.80 9.08 12.03
N ASP A 50 2.10 9.33 12.14
CA ASP A 50 3.05 9.37 11.02
C ASP A 50 3.58 7.99 10.60
N ARG A 51 3.19 6.92 11.28
CA ARG A 51 3.64 5.56 10.98
C ARG A 51 2.58 4.79 10.21
N THR A 52 2.94 4.22 9.07
CA THR A 52 2.11 3.36 8.24
C THR A 52 2.63 1.93 8.32
N VAL A 53 1.78 1.00 8.78
CA VAL A 53 2.11 -0.41 8.92
C VAL A 53 1.15 -1.24 8.07
N VAL A 54 1.69 -2.15 7.25
CA VAL A 54 0.89 -3.06 6.42
C VAL A 54 1.26 -4.50 6.72
N HIS A 55 0.23 -5.29 7.07
CA HIS A 55 0.31 -6.73 7.13
C HIS A 55 -0.49 -7.34 6.00
N VAL A 56 0.04 -8.42 5.43
CA VAL A 56 -0.68 -9.26 4.46
C VAL A 56 -0.65 -10.69 5.00
N ASN A 57 -1.82 -11.30 5.15
CA ASN A 57 -2.00 -12.62 5.76
C ASN A 57 -1.31 -12.75 7.14
N GLY A 58 -1.38 -11.70 7.95
CA GLY A 58 -0.77 -11.62 9.28
C GLY A 58 0.76 -11.43 9.29
N VAL A 59 1.41 -11.32 8.13
CA VAL A 59 2.85 -11.12 8.01
C VAL A 59 3.16 -9.66 7.69
N LEU A 60 4.10 -9.06 8.42
CA LEU A 60 4.54 -7.68 8.21
C LEU A 60 5.21 -7.52 6.84
N VAL A 61 4.65 -6.66 5.99
CA VAL A 61 5.22 -6.32 4.67
C VAL A 61 5.84 -4.92 4.70
N THR A 62 5.15 -3.96 5.31
CA THR A 62 5.56 -2.55 5.34
C THR A 62 5.51 -2.01 6.75
N ASP A 63 6.53 -1.25 7.10
CA ASP A 63 6.60 -0.45 8.33
C ASP A 63 7.42 0.79 7.99
N PHE A 64 6.72 1.91 7.81
CA PHE A 64 7.25 3.16 7.26
C PHE A 64 6.81 4.32 8.13
N THR A 65 7.73 5.20 8.50
CA THR A 65 7.44 6.44 9.21
C THR A 65 7.72 7.63 8.30
N GLU A 66 6.87 8.66 8.34
CA GLU A 66 7.09 9.90 7.60
C GLU A 66 8.53 10.43 7.79
N GLY A 67 9.24 10.67 6.68
CA GLY A 67 10.64 11.09 6.68
C GLY A 67 11.66 9.94 6.53
N ASP A 68 11.23 8.68 6.57
CA ASP A 68 12.07 7.55 6.18
C ASP A 68 12.54 7.70 4.72
N PRO A 69 13.77 7.24 4.40
CA PRO A 69 14.30 7.36 3.05
C PRO A 69 13.50 6.50 2.05
N VAL A 70 13.18 7.11 0.91
CA VAL A 70 12.54 6.47 -0.25
C VAL A 70 13.43 6.63 -1.48
N PRO A 71 13.37 5.72 -2.48
CA PRO A 71 14.14 5.88 -3.70
C PRO A 71 13.70 7.13 -4.47
N GLU A 72 14.61 7.66 -5.30
CA GLU A 72 14.28 8.74 -6.21
C GLU A 72 13.13 8.32 -7.14
N LYS A 73 12.30 9.29 -7.53
CA LYS A 73 11.26 9.09 -8.54
C LYS A 73 11.94 8.98 -9.91
N THR A 74 11.72 7.89 -10.62
CA THR A 74 12.34 7.61 -11.91
C THR A 74 11.34 7.65 -13.06
N LEU A 75 10.07 7.35 -12.78
CA LEU A 75 9.01 7.28 -13.78
C LEU A 75 7.91 8.31 -13.48
N SER A 76 7.30 8.87 -14.52
CA SER A 76 6.34 9.98 -14.39
C SER A 76 5.06 9.59 -13.63
N TYR A 77 4.67 8.31 -13.70
CA TYR A 77 3.46 7.77 -13.08
C TYR A 77 3.65 7.35 -11.62
N GLU A 78 4.89 7.28 -11.13
CA GLU A 78 5.16 6.97 -9.72
C GLU A 78 4.63 8.09 -8.80
N PRO A 79 4.26 7.77 -7.55
CA PRO A 79 3.83 8.76 -6.57
C PRO A 79 4.85 9.87 -6.40
N ASP A 80 4.38 11.10 -6.26
CA ASP A 80 5.22 12.21 -5.83
C ASP A 80 5.80 11.92 -4.44
N ARG A 81 7.11 12.17 -4.25
CA ARG A 81 7.78 11.92 -2.97
C ARG A 81 7.38 12.98 -1.94
N GLY A 82 7.20 12.55 -0.70
CA GLY A 82 6.80 13.41 0.42
C GLY A 82 5.85 12.70 1.35
N SER A 83 5.40 13.43 2.37
CA SER A 83 4.50 12.89 3.38
C SER A 83 3.05 12.87 2.94
N ARG A 84 2.32 11.84 3.39
CA ARG A 84 0.86 11.82 3.24
C ARG A 84 0.20 12.81 4.22
N PRO A 85 -1.02 13.30 3.93
CA PRO A 85 -1.80 14.05 4.92
C PRO A 85 -2.26 13.16 6.08
N GLU A 86 -2.57 13.79 7.22
CA GLU A 86 -3.09 13.11 8.42
C GLU A 86 -4.51 12.54 8.24
N SER A 87 -5.27 13.08 7.29
CA SER A 87 -6.64 12.65 7.01
C SER A 87 -6.95 12.69 5.52
N GLY A 88 -7.91 11.87 5.10
CA GLY A 88 -8.30 11.75 3.71
C GLY A 88 -9.36 10.66 3.52
N PHE A 89 -9.53 10.24 2.27
CA PHE A 89 -10.46 9.18 1.89
C PHE A 89 -9.72 7.87 1.66
N ILE A 90 -10.42 6.76 1.82
CA ILE A 90 -9.97 5.43 1.37
C ILE A 90 -10.57 5.20 -0.03
N GLY A 91 -9.74 4.74 -0.96
CA GLY A 91 -10.16 4.38 -2.31
C GLY A 91 -9.61 3.02 -2.70
N ILE A 92 -10.33 2.35 -3.60
CA ILE A 92 -9.89 1.11 -4.24
C ILE A 92 -9.63 1.45 -5.71
N GLN A 93 -8.43 1.13 -6.19
CA GLN A 93 -8.03 1.48 -7.55
C GLN A 93 -8.72 0.58 -8.58
N ASN A 94 -9.09 1.17 -9.71
CA ASN A 94 -9.31 0.44 -10.96
C ASN A 94 -8.11 0.75 -11.88
N HIS A 95 -7.27 -0.24 -12.13
CA HIS A 95 -6.02 -0.07 -12.88
C HIS A 95 -6.22 -0.16 -14.41
N GLY A 96 -7.13 -1.04 -14.86
CA GLY A 96 -7.45 -1.23 -16.27
C GLY A 96 -8.48 -2.34 -16.48
N ASP A 97 -9.02 -2.43 -17.70
CA ASP A 97 -10.14 -3.33 -18.02
C ASP A 97 -9.80 -4.83 -17.90
N GLU A 98 -8.52 -5.19 -18.03
CA GLU A 98 -8.04 -6.58 -17.96
C GLU A 98 -7.69 -7.02 -16.51
N ASP A 99 -7.52 -6.07 -15.59
CA ASP A 99 -7.13 -6.32 -14.20
C ASP A 99 -8.38 -6.53 -13.32
N VAL A 100 -8.84 -7.78 -13.24
CA VAL A 100 -10.02 -8.15 -12.46
C VAL A 100 -9.62 -8.65 -11.07
N ILE A 101 -10.03 -7.91 -10.03
CA ILE A 101 -9.85 -8.28 -8.62
C ILE A 101 -11.20 -8.26 -7.90
N GLU A 102 -11.41 -9.21 -7.00
CA GLU A 102 -12.58 -9.29 -6.13
C GLU A 102 -12.24 -8.84 -4.70
N PHE A 103 -13.16 -8.11 -4.07
CA PHE A 103 -13.01 -7.63 -2.70
C PHE A 103 -14.17 -8.14 -1.83
N ARG A 104 -13.86 -8.48 -0.58
CA ARG A 104 -14.86 -8.75 0.45
C ARG A 104 -14.41 -8.16 1.79
N GLU A 105 -15.37 -7.86 2.65
CA GLU A 105 -15.14 -7.37 4.02
C GLU A 105 -14.25 -6.10 4.10
N VAL A 106 -14.43 -5.17 3.15
CA VAL A 106 -13.77 -3.86 3.22
C VAL A 106 -14.39 -3.05 4.34
N SER A 107 -13.63 -2.86 5.41
CA SER A 107 -14.06 -2.16 6.61
C SER A 107 -12.93 -1.31 7.17
N TYR A 108 -13.27 -0.36 8.04
CA TYR A 108 -12.29 0.40 8.80
C TYR A 108 -12.77 0.56 10.23
N LYS A 109 -11.82 0.73 11.14
CA LYS A 109 -12.06 1.12 12.52
C LYS A 109 -11.11 2.26 12.85
N LYS A 110 -11.63 3.29 13.53
CA LYS A 110 -10.77 4.33 14.10
C LYS A 110 -9.87 3.71 15.18
N ILE A 111 -8.57 3.99 15.11
CA ILE A 111 -7.63 3.63 16.17
C ILE A 111 -7.81 4.66 17.30
N GLU A 112 -8.06 4.18 18.51
CA GLU A 112 -8.13 5.01 19.71
C GLU A 112 -6.73 5.08 20.33
N ASP A 113 -6.39 6.25 20.89
CA ASP A 113 -5.12 6.50 21.58
C ASP A 113 -5.00 5.71 22.90
#